data_AF-Q6MH21-F1
#
_entry.id   AF-Q6MH21-F1
#
_cell.length_a   1.000
_cell.length_b   1.000
_cell.length_c   1.000
_cell.angle_alpha   90.00
_cell.angle_beta   90.00
_cell.angle_gamma   90.00
#
_symmetry.space_group_name_H-M   'P 1'
#
loop_
_entity.id
_entity.type
_entity.pdbx_description
1 polymer ?
#
loop_
_entity_poly.entity_id
_entity_poly.type
_entity_poly.pdbx_seq_one_letter_code
_entity_poly.pdbx_strand_id
1 'polypeptide(L)'
;MLSKILIATLVTLSGLTFSATAFAKDEEHIMPASDDRWVPWPMHLAQPFPWQDIQGLWKAQQGDFTSYFALKVVRQKSTGTRQLQVKQFDGETCRVIATGVGIERNKKVLSQMTSKAGTTFRVQLTAFDQKDSPLPPLRGNLPTEAVMLLSFGALEQRGTEELIHMQIMKISATLTQKTCMDDLKTLKK
;
A
#
# COMPACT_ATOMS: atom_id res chain seq x y z
N MET A 1 -68.04 -32.92 -47.54
CA MET A 1 -67.15 -33.92 -46.90
C MET A 1 -65.76 -33.30 -46.75
N LEU A 2 -65.31 -33.19 -45.49
CA LEU A 2 -63.94 -32.92 -44.96
C LEU A 2 -63.05 -31.92 -45.73
N SER A 3 -63.04 -30.63 -45.36
CA SER A 3 -62.27 -30.03 -44.25
C SER A 3 -60.76 -30.27 -44.34
N LYS A 4 -60.03 -29.29 -44.91
CA LYS A 4 -58.57 -29.19 -44.88
C LYS A 4 -58.20 -28.16 -43.81
N ILE A 5 -57.57 -28.61 -42.73
CA ILE A 5 -56.99 -27.72 -41.71
C ILE A 5 -55.47 -27.73 -41.91
N LEU A 6 -54.94 -26.58 -42.36
CA LEU A 6 -53.51 -26.27 -42.29
C LEU A 6 -53.19 -25.84 -40.86
N ILE A 7 -52.34 -26.60 -40.17
CA ILE A 7 -51.73 -26.17 -38.91
C ILE A 7 -50.34 -25.65 -39.24
N ALA A 8 -50.18 -24.33 -39.23
CA ALA A 8 -48.89 -23.67 -39.30
C ALA A 8 -48.33 -23.56 -37.88
N THR A 9 -47.43 -24.46 -37.50
CA THR A 9 -46.68 -24.39 -36.25
C THR A 9 -45.55 -23.38 -36.37
N LEU A 10 -45.77 -22.20 -35.80
CA LEU A 10 -44.78 -21.13 -35.61
C LEU A 10 -43.83 -21.53 -34.46
N VAL A 11 -42.59 -21.90 -34.78
CA VAL A 11 -41.54 -22.18 -33.78
C VAL A 11 -40.97 -20.85 -33.29
N THR A 12 -41.31 -20.47 -32.07
CA THR A 12 -40.76 -19.29 -31.39
C THR A 12 -39.39 -19.62 -30.80
N LEU A 13 -38.35 -19.04 -31.42
CA LEU A 13 -36.96 -19.12 -30.97
C LEU A 13 -36.84 -18.38 -29.62
N SER A 14 -36.70 -19.13 -28.54
CA SER A 14 -36.46 -18.59 -27.20
C SER A 14 -34.98 -18.22 -27.09
N GLY A 15 -34.65 -16.97 -27.39
CA GLY A 15 -33.31 -16.42 -27.18
C GLY A 15 -33.02 -16.32 -25.68
N LEU A 16 -32.11 -17.17 -25.19
CA LEU A 16 -31.52 -17.03 -23.86
C LEU A 16 -30.56 -15.84 -23.88
N THR A 17 -31.02 -14.68 -23.42
CA THR A 17 -30.14 -13.54 -23.12
C THR A 17 -29.44 -13.82 -21.79
N PHE A 18 -28.23 -14.38 -21.88
CA PHE A 18 -27.29 -14.38 -20.76
C PHE A 18 -26.87 -12.92 -20.50
N SER A 19 -27.51 -12.29 -19.52
CA SER A 19 -27.01 -11.04 -18.95
C SER A 19 -25.74 -11.36 -18.19
N ALA A 20 -24.59 -11.16 -18.85
CA ALA A 20 -23.30 -11.13 -18.18
C ALA A 20 -23.29 -9.92 -17.24
N THR A 21 -23.56 -10.15 -15.95
CA THR A 21 -23.20 -9.23 -14.90
C THR A 21 -21.68 -9.13 -14.90
N ALA A 22 -21.16 -8.07 -15.52
CA ALA A 22 -19.78 -7.68 -15.40
C ALA A 22 -19.53 -7.33 -13.94
N PHE A 23 -19.07 -8.31 -13.16
CA PHE A 23 -18.43 -8.07 -11.88
C PHE A 23 -17.13 -7.32 -12.18
N ALA A 24 -17.21 -5.99 -12.17
CA ALA A 24 -16.04 -5.14 -12.01
C ALA A 24 -15.40 -5.54 -10.67
N LYS A 25 -14.43 -6.43 -10.74
CA LYS A 25 -13.55 -6.76 -9.63
C LYS A 25 -12.78 -5.47 -9.41
N ASP A 26 -13.09 -4.74 -8.34
CA ASP A 26 -12.25 -3.64 -7.86
C ASP A 26 -10.85 -4.22 -7.65
N GLU A 27 -9.98 -4.07 -8.64
CA GLU A 27 -8.58 -4.46 -8.52
C GLU A 27 -7.94 -3.49 -7.53
N GLU A 28 -7.82 -3.94 -6.27
CA GLU A 28 -6.99 -3.26 -5.29
C GLU A 28 -5.56 -3.21 -5.86
N HIS A 29 -5.09 -2.04 -6.25
CA HIS A 29 -3.76 -1.82 -6.77
C HIS A 29 -2.74 -1.93 -5.63
N ILE A 30 -2.48 -3.18 -5.21
CA ILE A 30 -1.37 -3.51 -4.34
C ILE A 30 -0.10 -3.41 -5.20
N MET A 31 0.90 -2.68 -4.70
CA MET A 31 2.09 -2.35 -5.47
C MET A 31 2.76 -3.62 -6.02
N PRO A 32 3.04 -3.69 -7.33
CA PRO A 32 3.76 -4.82 -7.90
C PRO A 32 5.17 -4.83 -7.32
N ALA A 33 5.68 -6.04 -7.08
CA ALA A 33 6.99 -6.30 -6.50
C ALA A 33 8.20 -5.98 -7.41
N SER A 34 7.97 -5.39 -8.59
CA SER A 34 8.96 -5.35 -9.67
C SER A 34 9.49 -3.94 -9.91
N ASP A 35 10.53 -3.56 -9.16
CA ASP A 35 11.56 -2.64 -9.67
C ASP A 35 12.85 -3.45 -9.80
N ASP A 36 13.35 -3.54 -11.03
CA ASP A 36 14.53 -4.32 -11.42
C ASP A 36 15.85 -3.79 -10.81
N ARG A 37 15.81 -2.71 -10.03
CA ARG A 37 16.99 -2.18 -9.32
C ARG A 37 17.00 -2.69 -7.89
N TRP A 38 17.42 -3.94 -7.72
CA TRP A 38 17.78 -4.45 -6.40
C TRP A 38 18.98 -3.67 -5.86
N VAL A 39 18.72 -2.73 -4.95
CA VAL A 39 19.76 -1.98 -4.24
C VAL A 39 19.91 -2.60 -2.84
N PRO A 40 21.08 -3.17 -2.50
CA PRO A 40 21.28 -3.74 -1.18
C PRO A 40 21.30 -2.63 -0.12
N TRP A 41 20.27 -2.59 0.72
CA TRP A 41 20.22 -1.68 1.86
C TRP A 41 21.13 -2.16 2.99
N PRO A 42 21.96 -1.30 3.60
CA PRO A 42 22.91 -1.71 4.62
C PRO A 42 22.20 -1.90 5.97
N MET A 43 21.42 -2.97 6.13
CA MET A 43 20.56 -3.21 7.29
C MET A 43 21.29 -3.16 8.65
N HIS A 44 22.60 -3.38 8.66
CA HIS A 44 23.45 -3.27 9.85
C HIS A 44 23.67 -1.82 10.31
N LEU A 45 23.47 -0.83 9.44
CA LEU A 45 23.55 0.61 9.71
C LEU A 45 22.17 1.21 10.06
N ALA A 46 21.16 0.37 10.33
CA ALA A 46 19.85 0.86 10.74
C ALA A 46 19.93 1.71 12.03
N GLN A 47 19.32 2.88 11.97
CA GLN A 47 19.24 3.84 13.06
C GLN A 47 18.09 3.51 14.02
N PRO A 48 18.13 3.99 15.27
CA PRO A 48 16.97 3.94 16.15
C PRO A 48 15.73 4.53 15.47
N PHE A 49 14.57 3.89 15.63
CA PHE A 49 13.37 4.30 14.93
C PHE A 49 12.89 5.70 15.38
N PRO A 50 12.64 6.66 14.47
CA PRO A 50 12.39 8.06 14.81
C PRO A 50 10.93 8.29 15.26
N TRP A 51 10.60 7.85 16.47
CA TRP A 51 9.22 7.89 17.01
C TRP A 51 8.61 9.29 17.12
N GLN A 52 9.43 10.33 17.28
CA GLN A 52 8.95 11.71 17.40
C GLN A 52 8.45 12.24 16.04
N ASP A 53 9.10 11.82 14.95
CA ASP A 53 8.86 12.35 13.61
C ASP A 53 8.06 11.42 12.70
N ILE A 54 7.87 10.15 13.09
CA ILE A 54 7.19 9.17 12.24
C ILE A 54 5.72 9.50 11.97
N GLN A 55 5.07 10.23 12.88
CA GLN A 55 3.63 10.52 12.73
C GLN A 55 3.37 11.40 11.51
N GLY A 56 2.48 10.93 10.64
CA GLY A 56 2.04 11.69 9.47
C GLY A 56 1.64 10.82 8.28
N LEU A 57 1.45 11.47 7.15
CA LEU A 57 1.22 10.83 5.86
C LEU A 57 2.54 10.76 5.08
N TRP A 58 2.86 9.55 4.64
CA TRP A 58 4.07 9.22 3.91
C TRP A 58 3.72 8.72 2.52
N LYS A 59 4.54 9.01 1.53
CA LYS A 59 4.36 8.60 0.14
C LYS A 59 5.45 7.61 -0.24
N ALA A 60 5.04 6.49 -0.83
CA ALA A 60 5.89 5.54 -1.54
C ALA A 60 5.61 5.71 -3.04
N GLN A 61 6.66 5.86 -3.84
CA GLN A 61 6.54 6.00 -5.29
C GLN A 61 7.64 5.21 -5.99
N GLN A 62 7.25 4.37 -6.96
CA GLN A 62 8.16 3.52 -7.71
C GLN A 62 7.59 3.30 -9.12
N GLY A 63 8.27 3.83 -10.13
CA GLY A 63 7.74 3.88 -11.49
C GLY A 63 6.39 4.61 -11.53
N ASP A 64 5.39 3.98 -12.16
CA ASP A 64 4.01 4.49 -12.22
C ASP A 64 3.20 4.19 -10.95
N PHE A 65 3.77 3.41 -10.03
CA PHE A 65 3.08 3.03 -8.81
C PHE A 65 3.25 4.10 -7.72
N THR A 66 2.13 4.53 -7.13
CA THR A 66 2.11 5.41 -5.95
C THR A 66 1.23 4.81 -4.86
N SER A 67 1.65 4.88 -3.60
CA SER A 67 0.77 4.60 -2.46
C SER A 67 1.13 5.48 -1.28
N TYR A 68 0.15 5.72 -0.42
CA TYR A 68 0.33 6.56 0.76
C TYR A 68 0.14 5.74 2.02
N PHE A 69 0.91 6.08 3.06
CA PHE A 69 0.87 5.41 4.35
C PHE A 69 0.60 6.44 5.44
N ALA A 70 -0.55 6.33 6.12
CA ALA A 70 -0.77 7.07 7.36
C ALA A 70 -0.17 6.27 8.52
N LEU A 71 0.81 6.89 9.18
CA LEU A 71 1.52 6.34 10.32
C LEU A 71 1.10 7.11 11.56
N LYS A 72 0.37 6.44 12.47
CA LYS A 72 -0.12 7.03 13.71
C LYS A 72 0.53 6.34 14.90
N VAL A 73 1.22 7.10 15.75
CA VAL A 73 1.75 6.57 17.00
C VAL A 73 0.58 6.29 17.94
N VAL A 74 0.39 5.03 18.33
CA VAL A 74 -0.70 4.60 19.23
C VAL A 74 -0.19 4.50 20.66
N ARG A 75 1.04 4.02 20.84
CA ARG A 75 1.66 3.84 22.16
C ARG A 75 3.15 4.14 22.08
N GLN A 76 3.61 5.04 22.93
CA GLN A 76 5.02 5.46 23.03
C GLN A 76 5.52 5.45 24.49
N LYS A 77 4.94 4.61 25.36
CA LYS A 77 5.29 4.57 26.78
C LYS A 77 6.69 3.96 26.99
N SER A 78 7.42 4.48 27.98
CA SER A 78 8.77 4.02 28.35
C SER A 78 8.84 2.57 28.83
N THR A 79 7.74 2.03 29.36
CA THR A 79 7.66 0.70 29.99
C THR A 79 6.85 -0.32 29.17
N GLY A 80 6.86 -0.23 27.84
CA GLY A 80 6.20 -1.23 27.01
C GLY A 80 6.52 -1.13 25.54
N THR A 81 5.94 -2.04 24.77
CA THR A 81 6.14 -2.11 23.32
C THR A 81 5.56 -0.87 22.65
N ARG A 82 6.40 -0.15 21.89
CA ARG A 82 5.96 0.97 21.07
C ARG A 82 5.15 0.45 19.88
N GLN A 83 4.02 1.11 19.62
CA GLN A 83 3.05 0.68 18.61
C GLN A 83 2.72 1.81 17.65
N LEU A 84 2.64 1.44 16.37
CA LEU A 84 2.31 2.32 15.26
C LEU A 84 1.10 1.73 14.53
N GLN A 85 0.00 2.47 14.42
CA GLN A 85 -1.05 2.10 13.49
C GLN A 85 -0.62 2.51 12.07
N VAL A 86 -0.73 1.58 11.15
CA VAL A 86 -0.38 1.76 9.74
C VAL A 86 -1.66 1.63 8.91
N LYS A 87 -1.95 2.62 8.06
CA LYS A 87 -3.00 2.53 7.05
C LYS A 87 -2.39 2.82 5.70
N GLN A 88 -2.66 1.95 4.73
CA GLN A 88 -2.29 2.17 3.34
C GLN A 88 -3.47 2.75 2.58
N PHE A 89 -3.20 3.77 1.79
CA PHE A 89 -4.14 4.33 0.82
C PHE A 89 -3.68 4.00 -0.58
N ASP A 90 -4.67 3.72 -1.41
CA ASP A 90 -4.50 3.61 -2.85
C ASP A 90 -3.97 4.92 -3.45
N GLY A 91 -3.08 4.79 -4.43
CA GLY A 91 -2.41 5.90 -5.08
C GLY A 91 -3.33 6.81 -5.86
N GLU A 92 -4.43 6.29 -6.40
CA GLU A 92 -5.29 6.98 -7.36
C GLU A 92 -6.59 7.50 -6.74
N THR A 93 -7.14 6.74 -5.81
CA THR A 93 -8.44 7.00 -5.19
C THR A 93 -8.31 7.55 -3.77
N CYS A 94 -7.12 7.48 -3.17
CA CYS A 94 -6.88 7.79 -1.76
C CYS A 94 -7.83 7.06 -0.81
N ARG A 95 -8.38 5.91 -1.22
CA ARG A 95 -9.19 5.05 -0.34
C ARG A 95 -8.25 4.20 0.50
N VAL A 96 -8.60 3.96 1.75
CA VAL A 96 -7.87 3.00 2.58
C VAL A 96 -8.05 1.62 1.96
N ILE A 97 -6.94 0.94 1.64
CA ILE A 97 -6.94 -0.41 1.05
C ILE A 97 -6.42 -1.46 2.02
N ALA A 98 -5.56 -1.08 2.97
CA ALA A 98 -5.07 -1.98 4.00
C ALA A 98 -4.82 -1.28 5.33
N THR A 99 -4.90 -2.06 6.41
CA THR A 99 -4.62 -1.57 7.77
C THR A 99 -3.82 -2.60 8.56
N GLY A 100 -3.03 -2.12 9.52
CA GLY A 100 -2.24 -2.98 10.39
C GLY A 100 -1.72 -2.24 11.61
N VAL A 101 -1.10 -3.00 12.51
CA VAL A 101 -0.41 -2.47 13.69
C VAL A 101 1.03 -2.94 13.65
N GLY A 102 1.92 -1.96 13.65
CA GLY A 102 3.36 -2.11 13.72
C GLY A 102 3.87 -2.11 15.16
N ILE A 103 4.85 -2.97 15.43
CA ILE A 103 5.55 -3.07 16.71
C ILE A 103 7.05 -2.85 16.49
N GLU A 104 7.69 -2.11 17.39
CA GLU A 104 9.15 -1.97 17.40
C GLU A 104 9.84 -3.28 17.77
N ARG A 105 10.82 -3.69 16.97
CA ARG A 105 11.76 -4.78 17.29
C ARG A 105 13.09 -4.53 16.60
N ASN A 106 14.20 -4.54 17.32
CA ASN A 106 15.55 -4.38 16.75
C ASN A 106 15.68 -3.15 15.82
N LYS A 107 15.31 -1.96 16.33
CA LYS A 107 15.36 -0.67 15.60
C LYS A 107 14.46 -0.52 14.37
N LYS A 108 13.56 -1.48 14.11
CA LYS A 108 12.59 -1.43 13.02
C LYS A 108 11.17 -1.59 13.54
N VAL A 109 10.19 -1.11 12.79
CA VAL A 109 8.77 -1.37 13.04
C VAL A 109 8.31 -2.47 12.10
N LEU A 110 7.75 -3.53 12.66
CA LEU A 110 7.20 -4.67 11.92
C LEU A 110 5.67 -4.65 12.05
N SER A 111 4.97 -4.55 10.93
CA SER A 111 3.52 -4.54 10.85
C SER A 111 3.03 -5.68 9.97
N GLN A 112 1.99 -6.38 10.43
CA GLN A 112 1.17 -7.23 9.60
C GLN A 112 -0.02 -6.40 9.12
N MET A 113 -0.16 -6.27 7.81
CA MET A 113 -1.22 -5.54 7.15
C MET A 113 -2.27 -6.53 6.65
N THR A 114 -3.52 -6.11 6.67
CA THR A 114 -4.65 -6.84 6.08
C THR A 114 -5.36 -5.91 5.12
N SER A 115 -5.50 -6.32 3.86
CA SER A 115 -6.28 -5.60 2.87
C SER A 115 -7.78 -5.79 3.11
N LYS A 116 -8.63 -4.99 2.46
CA LYS A 116 -10.09 -5.18 2.57
C LYS A 116 -10.53 -6.51 1.95
N ALA A 117 -9.82 -7.00 0.94
CA ALA A 117 -10.04 -8.32 0.36
C ALA A 117 -9.61 -9.48 1.29
N GLY A 118 -9.01 -9.19 2.45
CA GLY A 118 -8.58 -10.20 3.42
C GLY A 118 -7.15 -10.72 3.21
N THR A 119 -6.46 -10.27 2.17
CA THR A 119 -5.06 -10.61 1.92
C THR A 119 -4.18 -10.04 3.03
N THR A 120 -3.30 -10.88 3.58
CA THR A 120 -2.33 -10.44 4.60
C THR A 120 -0.93 -10.33 4.03
N PHE A 121 -0.23 -9.27 4.41
CA PHE A 121 1.13 -9.02 3.96
C PHE A 121 1.92 -8.32 5.06
N ARG A 122 3.24 -8.34 4.91
CA ARG A 122 4.14 -7.75 5.90
C ARG A 122 4.61 -6.39 5.42
N VAL A 123 4.71 -5.47 6.36
CA VAL A 123 5.37 -4.17 6.20
C VAL A 123 6.46 -4.05 7.27
N GLN A 124 7.64 -3.61 6.86
CA GLN A 124 8.74 -3.24 7.74
C GLN A 124 9.15 -1.79 7.45
N LEU A 125 9.25 -0.98 8.51
CA LEU A 125 9.78 0.38 8.43
C LEU A 125 11.14 0.41 9.11
N THR A 126 12.13 0.96 8.41
CA THR A 126 13.51 1.08 8.89
C THR A 126 13.99 2.51 8.63
N ALA A 127 14.83 3.04 9.52
CA ALA A 127 15.41 4.37 9.39
C ALA A 127 16.92 4.28 9.17
N PHE A 128 17.46 5.18 8.35
CA PHE A 128 18.88 5.28 8.04
C PHE A 128 19.34 6.73 8.11
N ASP A 129 20.63 6.94 8.42
CA ASP A 129 21.25 8.23 8.19
C ASP A 129 21.34 8.49 6.68
N GLN A 130 21.26 9.77 6.28
CA GLN A 130 21.37 10.14 4.88
C GLN A 130 22.68 9.66 4.22
N LYS A 131 23.80 9.70 4.94
CA LYS A 131 25.11 9.24 4.46
C LYS A 131 25.21 7.72 4.26
N ASP A 132 24.35 6.95 4.93
CA ASP A 132 24.34 5.49 4.90
C ASP A 132 23.30 4.96 3.89
N SER A 133 22.49 5.84 3.30
CA SER A 133 21.53 5.48 2.27
C SER A 133 22.26 5.21 0.95
N PRO A 134 22.04 4.05 0.29
CA PRO A 134 22.65 3.74 -1.00
C PRO A 134 22.05 4.59 -2.15
N LEU A 135 20.96 5.30 -1.86
CA LEU A 135 20.25 6.16 -2.79
C LEU A 135 20.13 7.58 -2.19
N PRO A 136 20.14 8.64 -3.01
CA PRO A 136 19.83 9.98 -2.53
C PRO A 136 18.49 10.02 -1.79
N PRO A 137 18.36 10.76 -0.69
CA PRO A 137 17.09 10.88 0.03
C PRO A 137 16.01 11.50 -0.86
N LEU A 138 14.82 10.91 -0.85
CA LEU A 138 13.64 11.53 -1.42
C LEU A 138 13.29 12.81 -0.63
N ARG A 139 13.10 13.92 -1.33
CA ARG A 139 12.71 15.20 -0.74
C ARG A 139 11.19 15.34 -0.78
N GLY A 140 10.55 15.18 0.37
CA GLY A 140 9.14 15.52 0.55
C GLY A 140 8.95 17.02 0.84
N ASN A 141 7.70 17.41 1.10
CA ASN A 141 7.35 18.78 1.50
C ASN A 141 7.75 19.12 2.94
N LEU A 142 8.11 18.10 3.74
CA LEU A 142 8.53 18.25 5.13
C LEU A 142 9.92 17.67 5.33
N PRO A 143 10.78 18.34 6.13
CA PRO A 143 12.07 17.80 6.49
C PRO A 143 11.89 16.58 7.39
N THR A 144 12.77 15.60 7.22
CA THR A 144 12.88 14.41 8.06
C THR A 144 14.35 14.19 8.40
N GLU A 145 14.65 13.88 9.66
CA GLU A 145 16.04 13.67 10.10
C GLU A 145 16.65 12.37 9.53
N ALA A 146 15.81 11.39 9.21
CA ALA A 146 16.22 10.08 8.71
C ALA A 146 15.65 9.79 7.32
N VAL A 147 16.40 8.98 6.56
CA VAL A 147 15.89 8.32 5.36
C VAL A 147 15.03 7.14 5.80
N MET A 148 13.76 7.17 5.44
CA MET A 148 12.82 6.12 5.79
C MET A 148 12.70 5.09 4.67
N LEU A 149 12.90 3.83 5.02
CA LEU A 149 12.75 2.67 4.14
C LEU A 149 11.49 1.89 4.51
N LEU A 150 10.59 1.75 3.55
CA LEU A 150 9.48 0.81 3.57
C LEU A 150 9.92 -0.49 2.89
N SER A 151 9.76 -1.62 3.57
CA SER A 151 9.92 -2.94 2.98
C SER A 151 8.59 -3.68 3.04
N PHE A 152 8.11 -4.25 1.95
CA PHE A 152 6.85 -4.99 1.92
C PHE A 152 6.99 -6.32 1.17
N GLY A 153 6.13 -7.29 1.50
CA GLY A 153 6.14 -8.61 0.87
C GLY A 153 5.06 -9.51 1.45
N ALA A 154 4.86 -10.69 0.85
CA ALA A 154 3.86 -11.64 1.32
C ALA A 154 4.21 -12.16 2.73
N LEU A 155 3.20 -12.48 3.54
CA LEU A 155 3.42 -12.90 4.93
C LEU A 155 4.17 -14.25 5.03
N GLU A 156 3.99 -15.12 4.03
CA GLU A 156 4.59 -16.46 3.98
C GLU A 156 6.10 -16.44 3.73
N GLN A 157 6.62 -15.33 3.19
CA GLN A 157 8.04 -15.15 2.90
C GLN A 157 8.80 -14.96 4.22
N ARG A 158 9.63 -15.96 4.55
CA ARG A 158 10.36 -15.99 5.83
C ARG A 158 11.60 -15.09 5.83
N GLY A 159 12.17 -14.82 4.67
CA GLY A 159 13.39 -14.01 4.50
C GLY A 159 13.10 -12.52 4.29
N THR A 160 14.01 -11.66 4.75
CA THR A 160 13.98 -10.22 4.41
C THR A 160 14.44 -9.95 2.98
N GLU A 161 15.11 -10.92 2.35
CA GLU A 161 15.66 -10.81 0.99
C GLU A 161 14.59 -10.80 -0.10
N GLU A 162 13.40 -11.30 0.22
CA GLU A 162 12.24 -11.33 -0.69
C GLU A 162 11.33 -10.09 -0.52
N LEU A 163 11.68 -9.16 0.38
CA LEU A 163 10.91 -7.94 0.56
C LEU A 163 11.33 -6.90 -0.48
N ILE A 164 10.35 -6.21 -1.04
CA ILE A 164 10.59 -5.06 -1.90
C ILE A 164 10.86 -3.85 -1.02
N HIS A 165 11.97 -3.17 -1.29
CA HIS A 165 12.46 -2.05 -0.51
C HIS A 165 12.28 -0.73 -1.28
N MET A 166 11.59 0.25 -0.71
CA MET A 166 11.51 1.59 -1.29
C MET A 166 11.64 2.66 -0.22
N GLN A 167 12.30 3.76 -0.59
CA GLN A 167 12.24 4.96 0.22
C GLN A 167 10.81 5.50 0.28
N ILE A 168 10.44 6.03 1.45
CA ILE A 168 9.21 6.79 1.63
C ILE A 168 9.54 8.20 2.09
N MET A 169 8.75 9.16 1.64
CA MET A 169 8.91 10.57 1.99
C MET A 169 7.70 11.09 2.75
N LYS A 170 7.94 11.94 3.75
CA LYS A 170 6.87 12.56 4.52
C LYS A 170 6.27 13.71 3.72
N ILE A 171 4.97 13.64 3.45
CA ILE A 171 4.25 14.69 2.70
C ILE A 171 3.36 15.54 3.60
N SER A 172 3.02 15.05 4.81
CA SER A 172 2.25 15.81 5.79
C SER A 172 2.48 15.28 7.20
N ALA A 173 2.46 16.18 8.19
CA ALA A 173 2.44 15.82 9.61
C ALA A 173 1.03 15.37 10.07
N THR A 174 0.01 15.66 9.26
CA THR A 174 -1.38 15.32 9.57
C THR A 174 -1.81 14.04 8.87
N LEU A 175 -2.74 13.31 9.48
CA LEU A 175 -3.25 12.02 9.00
C LEU A 175 -4.56 12.19 8.22
N THR A 176 -4.61 13.17 7.31
CA THR A 176 -5.86 13.48 6.58
C THR A 176 -5.86 12.89 5.18
N GLN A 177 -6.99 12.30 4.78
CA GLN A 177 -7.22 11.85 3.40
C GLN A 177 -7.17 13.03 2.41
N LYS A 178 -7.53 14.23 2.87
CA LYS A 178 -7.45 15.46 2.08
C LYS A 178 -6.04 15.70 1.53
N THR A 179 -5.00 15.51 2.34
CA THR A 179 -3.62 15.66 1.88
C THR A 179 -3.29 14.71 0.72
N CYS A 180 -3.73 13.44 0.80
CA CYS A 180 -3.55 12.49 -0.29
C CYS A 180 -4.23 12.99 -1.58
N MET A 181 -5.48 13.47 -1.47
CA MET A 181 -6.23 14.00 -2.62
C MET A 181 -5.59 15.25 -3.21
N ASP A 182 -4.98 16.09 -2.38
CA ASP A 182 -4.31 17.30 -2.85
C ASP A 182 -2.98 16.99 -3.55
N ASP A 183 -2.19 16.02 -3.03
CA ASP A 183 -0.97 15.52 -3.71
C ASP A 183 -1.31 14.95 -5.10
N LEU A 184 -2.38 14.15 -5.19
CA LEU A 184 -2.86 13.59 -6.45
C LEU A 184 -3.17 14.64 -7.53
N LYS A 185 -3.76 15.77 -7.14
CA LYS A 185 -4.06 16.86 -8.08
C LYS A 185 -2.79 17.50 -8.65
N THR A 186 -1.70 17.50 -7.89
CA THR A 186 -0.43 18.06 -8.36
C THR A 186 0.27 17.16 -9.38
N LEU A 187 0.07 15.84 -9.30
CA LEU A 187 0.64 14.88 -10.26
C LEU A 187 -0.04 14.91 -11.65
N LYS A 188 -1.26 15.43 -11.74
CA LYS A 188 -2.04 15.51 -12.99
C LYS A 188 -1.84 16.81 -13.77
N LYS A 189 -0.95 17.69 -13.31
CA LYS A 189 -0.58 18.93 -14.00
C LYS A 189 0.74 18.76 -14.72
#